data_AF-A0A1S3KAB9-F1
#
_entry.id   AF-A0A1S3KAB9-F1
#
_cell.length_a   1.000
_cell.length_b   1.000
_cell.length_c   1.000
_cell.angle_alpha   90.00
_cell.angle_beta   90.00
_cell.angle_gamma   90.00
#
_symmetry.space_group_name_H-M   'P 1'
#
loop_
_entity.id
_entity.type
_entity.pdbx_description
1 polymer ?
#
loop_
_entity_poly.entity_id
_entity_poly.type
_entity_poly.pdbx_seq_one_letter_code
_entity_poly.pdbx_strand_id
1 'polypeptide(L)'
;MATHVLMRRGKRAVAEYMKAECLRPSGQQQLNELLEHLLDPSKTLDDFETLDWCRWLMAGGTTFDDFAKTVRQYDNATTCGLVWTSNFVAYRCRTCGISPCMSLCADCFQAGNHTGHDFNMFRSQAGGACDCGDISVMQADGFCNRHGPGRTDSSVGAPQELLAVAEAMMPKLLRC
;
A
#
# COMPACT_ATOMS: atom_id res chain seq x y z
N MET A 1 3.86 -24.62 17.64
CA MET A 1 5.33 -24.60 17.83
C MET A 1 5.63 -23.31 18.58
N ALA A 2 6.40 -23.33 19.66
CA ALA A 2 6.65 -22.10 20.42
C ALA A 2 7.17 -20.98 19.51
N THR A 3 6.57 -19.79 19.55
CA THR A 3 6.91 -18.61 18.71
C THR A 3 8.42 -18.35 18.64
N HIS A 4 9.12 -18.59 19.76
CA HIS A 4 10.56 -18.46 19.89
C HIS A 4 11.39 -19.43 19.00
N VAL A 5 10.84 -20.58 18.61
CA VAL A 5 11.46 -21.54 17.68
C VAL A 5 11.29 -21.09 16.24
N LEU A 6 10.14 -20.51 15.90
CA LEU A 6 9.88 -19.94 14.57
C LEU A 6 10.79 -18.74 14.33
N MET A 7 10.87 -17.80 15.27
CA MET A 7 11.66 -16.57 15.10
C MET A 7 13.17 -16.84 14.90
N ARG A 8 13.70 -17.95 15.43
CA ARG A 8 15.10 -18.37 15.21
C ARG A 8 15.42 -18.78 13.78
N ARG A 9 14.41 -19.06 12.94
CA ARG A 9 14.59 -19.43 11.52
C ARG A 9 14.83 -18.22 10.61
N GLY A 10 14.72 -17.00 11.15
CA GLY A 10 14.91 -15.76 10.42
C GLY A 10 13.62 -15.26 9.74
N LYS A 11 13.51 -13.93 9.58
CA LYS A 11 12.30 -13.23 9.14
C LYS A 11 11.79 -13.72 7.79
N ARG A 12 12.70 -13.83 6.82
CA ARG A 12 12.39 -14.29 5.45
C ARG A 12 11.81 -15.71 5.43
N ALA A 13 12.50 -16.68 6.04
CA ALA A 13 12.06 -18.07 6.03
C ALA A 13 10.72 -18.27 6.76
N VAL A 14 10.50 -17.53 7.85
CA VAL A 14 9.21 -17.53 8.55
C VAL A 14 8.12 -16.95 7.64
N ALA A 15 8.38 -15.83 6.96
CA ALA A 15 7.41 -15.22 6.07
C ALA A 15 7.06 -16.10 4.86
N GLU A 16 8.05 -16.76 4.23
CA GLU A 16 7.83 -17.72 3.14
C GLU A 16 6.94 -18.89 3.61
N TYR A 17 7.23 -19.41 4.81
CA TYR A 17 6.42 -20.46 5.43
C TYR A 17 4.99 -19.98 5.75
N MET A 18 4.83 -18.79 6.33
CA MET A 18 3.51 -18.25 6.65
C MET A 18 2.68 -18.01 5.39
N LYS A 19 3.28 -17.50 4.31
CA LYS A 19 2.60 -17.36 3.01
C LYS A 19 2.06 -18.70 2.52
N ALA A 20 2.84 -19.77 2.61
CA ALA A 20 2.43 -21.11 2.16
C ALA A 20 1.34 -21.76 3.03
N GLU A 21 1.30 -21.46 4.33
CA GLU A 21 0.45 -22.16 5.30
C GLU A 21 -0.72 -21.33 5.83
N CYS A 22 -0.77 -20.01 5.60
CA CYS A 22 -1.78 -19.09 6.17
C CYS A 22 -3.23 -19.39 5.79
N LEU A 23 -3.46 -20.19 4.75
CA LEU A 23 -4.80 -20.65 4.36
C LEU A 23 -5.23 -21.93 5.10
N ARG A 24 -4.33 -22.59 5.82
CA ARG A 24 -4.63 -23.80 6.62
C ARG A 24 -4.88 -23.43 8.08
N PRO A 25 -5.77 -24.14 8.81
CA PRO A 25 -6.05 -23.86 10.21
C PRO A 25 -4.80 -23.86 11.11
N SER A 26 -3.88 -24.81 10.89
CA SER A 26 -2.63 -24.88 11.66
C SER A 26 -1.70 -23.68 11.41
N GLY A 27 -1.64 -23.19 10.17
CA GLY A 27 -0.84 -22.03 9.81
C GLY A 27 -1.46 -20.73 10.34
N GLN A 28 -2.79 -20.60 10.29
CA GLN A 28 -3.51 -19.47 10.89
C GLN A 28 -3.27 -19.37 12.39
N GLN A 29 -3.29 -20.50 13.11
CA GLN A 29 -2.98 -20.51 14.54
C GLN A 29 -1.54 -20.04 14.80
N GLN A 30 -0.57 -20.56 14.06
CA GLN A 30 0.84 -20.17 14.22
C GLN A 30 1.09 -18.69 13.86
N LEU A 31 0.42 -18.18 12.83
CA LEU A 31 0.47 -16.78 12.46
C LEU A 31 -0.11 -15.91 13.57
N ASN A 32 -1.27 -16.29 14.13
CA ASN A 32 -1.89 -15.56 15.24
C ASN A 32 -1.00 -15.52 16.48
N GLU A 33 -0.39 -16.65 16.88
CA GLU A 33 0.55 -16.72 18.01
C GLU A 33 1.79 -15.82 17.78
N LEU A 34 2.27 -15.73 16.53
CA LEU A 34 3.39 -14.85 16.18
C LEU A 34 2.96 -13.38 16.23
N LEU A 35 1.80 -13.04 15.68
CA LEU A 35 1.30 -11.67 15.65
C LEU A 35 0.95 -11.14 17.03
N GLU A 36 0.45 -11.97 17.95
CA GLU A 36 0.22 -11.58 19.36
C GLU A 36 1.51 -11.24 20.08
N HIS A 37 2.61 -11.92 19.75
CA HIS A 37 3.92 -11.62 20.32
C HIS A 37 4.54 -10.33 19.76
N LEU A 38 4.40 -10.12 18.44
CA LEU A 38 4.96 -8.97 17.73
C LEU A 38 4.16 -7.70 17.98
N LEU A 39 2.83 -7.76 17.86
CA LEU A 39 1.90 -6.64 18.00
C LEU A 39 1.23 -6.67 19.37
N ASP A 40 2.04 -6.80 20.42
CA ASP A 40 1.59 -6.74 21.80
C ASP A 40 1.22 -5.27 22.13
N PRO A 41 -0.04 -4.95 22.49
CA PRO A 41 -0.46 -3.58 22.80
C PRO A 41 0.27 -2.93 23.97
N SER A 42 0.99 -3.71 24.79
CA SER A 42 1.82 -3.17 25.86
C SER A 42 3.18 -2.63 25.38
N LYS A 43 3.55 -2.89 24.12
CA LYS A 43 4.80 -2.43 23.49
C LYS A 43 4.53 -1.23 22.58
N THR A 44 5.49 -0.33 22.45
CA THR A 44 5.40 0.78 21.49
C THR A 44 5.60 0.26 20.06
N LEU A 45 4.75 0.72 19.13
CA LEU A 45 4.78 0.31 17.73
C LEU A 45 5.92 0.93 16.91
N ASP A 46 6.72 1.81 17.52
CA ASP A 46 7.86 2.48 16.88
C ASP A 46 9.15 1.64 16.91
N ASP A 47 9.10 0.42 17.45
CA ASP A 47 10.21 -0.52 17.41
C ASP A 47 10.51 -0.96 15.96
N PHE A 48 11.71 -0.60 15.49
CA PHE A 48 12.18 -0.90 14.15
C PHE A 48 12.16 -2.40 13.86
N GLU A 49 12.49 -3.24 14.85
CA GLU A 49 12.53 -4.69 14.66
C GLU A 49 11.13 -5.27 14.42
N THR A 50 10.13 -4.82 15.19
CA THR A 50 8.72 -5.19 15.03
C THR A 50 8.18 -4.74 13.68
N LEU A 51 8.49 -3.51 13.25
CA LEU A 51 8.11 -3.01 11.93
C LEU A 51 8.76 -3.82 10.79
N ASP A 52 10.03 -4.19 10.94
CA ASP A 52 10.73 -5.02 9.97
C ASP A 52 10.13 -6.43 9.89
N TRP A 53 9.79 -7.05 11.03
CA TRP A 53 9.05 -8.32 11.05
C TRP A 53 7.71 -8.22 10.32
N CYS A 54 6.95 -7.15 10.55
CA CYS A 54 5.67 -6.92 9.87
C CYS A 54 5.86 -6.81 8.35
N ARG A 55 6.88 -6.09 7.88
CA ARG A 55 7.20 -5.96 6.46
C ARG A 55 7.52 -7.32 5.83
N TRP A 56 8.33 -8.14 6.49
CA TRP A 56 8.66 -9.48 6.01
C TRP A 56 7.42 -10.37 5.93
N LEU A 57 6.61 -10.40 6.98
CA LEU A 57 5.38 -11.21 7.03
C LEU A 57 4.40 -10.82 5.91
N MET A 58 4.11 -9.52 5.75
CA MET A 58 3.24 -9.03 4.68
C MET A 58 3.79 -9.38 3.29
N ALA A 59 5.09 -9.22 3.08
CA ALA A 59 5.73 -9.54 1.80
C ALA A 59 5.85 -11.05 1.53
N GLY A 60 5.54 -11.91 2.50
CA GLY A 60 5.54 -13.35 2.34
C GLY A 60 6.88 -13.92 1.83
N GLY A 61 7.99 -13.33 2.28
CA GLY A 61 9.35 -13.75 1.93
C GLY A 61 10.05 -12.98 0.82
N THR A 62 9.34 -12.10 0.10
CA THR A 62 9.97 -11.17 -0.83
C THR A 62 10.35 -9.87 -0.13
N THR A 63 11.00 -8.95 -0.85
CA THR A 63 11.15 -7.58 -0.36
C THR A 63 9.78 -6.89 -0.32
N PHE A 64 9.63 -5.89 0.55
CA PHE A 64 8.41 -5.09 0.63
C PHE A 64 8.14 -4.31 -0.66
N ASP A 65 9.19 -3.85 -1.35
CA ASP A 65 9.06 -3.13 -2.61
C ASP A 65 8.52 -4.04 -3.73
N ASP A 66 8.99 -5.28 -3.82
CA ASP A 66 8.50 -6.23 -4.82
C ASP A 66 7.08 -6.70 -4.51
N PHE A 67 6.76 -6.87 -3.22
CA PHE A 67 5.38 -7.09 -2.77
C PHE A 67 4.47 -5.93 -3.18
N ALA A 68 4.86 -4.69 -2.90
CA ALA A 68 4.07 -3.50 -3.24
C ALA A 68 3.87 -3.37 -4.76
N LYS A 69 4.89 -3.68 -5.57
CA LYS A 69 4.75 -3.73 -7.05
C LYS A 69 3.74 -4.80 -7.47
N THR A 70 3.77 -5.97 -6.84
CA THR A 70 2.85 -7.07 -7.13
C THR A 70 1.41 -6.70 -6.78
N VAL A 71 1.16 -6.20 -5.57
CA VAL A 71 -0.18 -5.77 -5.13
C VAL A 71 -0.75 -4.69 -6.05
N ARG A 72 0.06 -3.71 -6.48
CA ARG A 72 -0.36 -2.66 -7.41
C ARG A 72 -0.80 -3.17 -8.79
N GLN A 73 -0.44 -4.39 -9.20
CA GLN A 73 -0.93 -4.96 -10.45
C GLN A 73 -2.42 -5.33 -10.36
N TYR A 74 -2.92 -5.56 -9.15
CA TYR A 74 -4.31 -5.86 -8.86
C TYR A 74 -5.11 -4.62 -8.43
N ASP A 75 -4.47 -3.44 -8.45
CA ASP A 75 -5.17 -2.18 -8.22
C ASP A 75 -5.99 -1.81 -9.45
N ASN A 76 -7.29 -1.99 -9.30
CA ASN A 76 -8.30 -1.70 -10.31
C ASN A 76 -9.05 -0.40 -10.03
N ALA A 77 -8.60 0.39 -9.04
CA ALA A 77 -9.22 1.67 -8.75
C ALA A 77 -9.17 2.59 -9.98
N THR A 78 -10.30 3.22 -10.27
CA THR A 78 -10.41 4.23 -11.32
C THR A 78 -9.85 5.58 -10.86
N THR A 79 -9.60 5.75 -9.57
CA THR A 79 -8.98 6.92 -8.95
C THR A 79 -7.73 6.51 -8.18
N CYS A 80 -6.73 7.39 -8.13
CA CYS A 80 -5.48 7.06 -7.44
C CYS A 80 -5.62 7.04 -5.92
N GLY A 81 -6.14 8.13 -5.33
CA GLY A 81 -6.39 8.19 -3.90
C GLY A 81 -5.18 8.03 -2.98
N LEU A 82 -3.93 8.06 -3.50
CA LEU A 82 -2.73 7.96 -2.67
C LEU A 82 -2.76 9.07 -1.62
N VAL A 83 -2.91 8.69 -0.36
CA VAL A 83 -2.94 9.61 0.78
C VAL A 83 -1.53 9.88 1.28
N TRP A 84 -1.25 11.12 1.67
CA TRP A 84 0.01 11.52 2.27
C TRP A 84 -0.19 12.44 3.47
N THR A 85 0.90 12.62 4.23
CA THR A 85 1.02 13.52 5.37
C THR A 85 1.96 14.70 5.02
N SER A 86 2.39 15.46 6.03
CA SER A 86 3.27 16.62 5.81
C SER A 86 4.60 16.23 5.15
N ASN A 87 5.19 17.20 4.45
CA ASN A 87 6.44 17.11 3.69
C ASN A 87 6.44 16.22 2.44
N PHE A 88 5.26 15.73 2.01
CA PHE A 88 5.11 15.01 0.75
C PHE A 88 5.26 15.93 -0.47
N VAL A 89 5.91 15.46 -1.53
CA VAL A 89 6.07 16.19 -2.79
C VAL A 89 4.90 15.86 -3.72
N ALA A 90 4.10 16.87 -4.05
CA ALA A 90 2.95 16.77 -4.94
C ALA A 90 3.03 17.78 -6.07
N TYR A 91 2.21 17.57 -7.10
CA TYR A 91 2.13 18.40 -8.29
C TYR A 91 0.74 19.02 -8.41
N ARG A 92 0.67 20.27 -8.84
CA ARG A 92 -0.58 20.92 -9.19
C ARG A 92 -0.52 21.39 -10.63
N CYS A 93 -1.34 20.79 -11.49
CA CYS A 93 -1.48 21.18 -12.88
C CYS A 93 -2.71 22.07 -13.05
N ARG A 94 -2.50 23.39 -13.12
CA ARG A 94 -3.59 24.38 -13.26
C ARG A 94 -4.33 24.25 -14.59
N THR A 95 -3.67 23.73 -15.63
CA THR A 95 -4.30 23.43 -16.92
C THR A 95 -5.27 22.25 -16.83
N CYS A 96 -4.96 21.21 -16.06
CA CYS A 96 -5.81 20.02 -15.94
C CYS A 96 -6.82 20.13 -14.80
N GLY A 97 -6.56 20.95 -13.79
CA GLY A 97 -7.41 21.10 -12.62
C GLY A 97 -8.72 21.82 -12.92
N ILE A 98 -9.83 21.26 -12.43
CA ILE A 98 -11.11 21.97 -12.30
C ILE A 98 -11.11 22.77 -11.00
N SER A 99 -10.57 22.16 -9.92
CA SER A 99 -10.43 22.78 -8.61
C SER A 99 -9.01 23.32 -8.39
N PRO A 100 -8.84 24.51 -7.78
CA PRO A 100 -7.52 25.04 -7.42
C PRO A 100 -6.83 24.21 -6.33
N CYS A 101 -7.58 23.35 -5.63
CA CYS A 101 -7.08 22.49 -4.58
C CYS A 101 -6.53 21.16 -5.10
N MET A 102 -6.67 20.85 -6.40
CA MET A 102 -6.22 19.57 -6.94
C MET A 102 -4.73 19.34 -6.68
N SER A 103 -4.37 18.08 -6.47
CA SER A 103 -3.01 17.60 -6.31
C SER A 103 -2.80 16.21 -6.91
N LEU A 104 -1.63 16.01 -7.53
CA LEU A 104 -1.19 14.75 -8.13
C LEU A 104 0.04 14.24 -7.39
N CYS A 105 0.10 12.92 -7.15
CA CYS A 105 1.34 12.29 -6.75
C CYS A 105 2.34 12.29 -7.92
N ALA A 106 3.62 12.07 -7.60
CA ALA A 106 4.69 12.05 -8.60
C ALA A 106 4.43 11.03 -9.72
N ASP A 107 4.02 9.80 -9.36
CA ASP A 107 3.77 8.74 -10.33
C ASP A 107 2.65 9.11 -11.31
N CYS A 108 1.54 9.69 -10.82
CA CYS A 108 0.42 10.07 -11.67
C CYS A 108 0.77 11.27 -12.55
N PHE A 109 1.48 12.26 -12.01
CA PHE A 109 1.96 13.39 -12.81
C PHE A 109 2.93 12.94 -13.92
N GLN A 110 3.84 12.02 -13.63
CA GLN A 110 4.82 11.54 -14.62
C GLN A 110 4.18 10.63 -15.68
N ALA A 111 3.18 9.83 -15.31
CA ALA A 111 2.49 8.92 -16.21
C ALA A 111 1.29 9.56 -16.95
N GLY A 112 0.93 10.80 -16.60
CA GLY A 112 -0.06 11.62 -17.30
C GLY A 112 0.56 12.52 -18.36
N ASN A 113 -0.26 13.10 -19.23
CA ASN A 113 0.21 14.07 -20.22
C ASN A 113 0.14 15.50 -19.65
N HIS A 114 1.27 16.02 -19.17
CA HIS A 114 1.39 17.40 -18.67
C HIS A 114 2.39 18.24 -19.46
N THR A 115 2.76 17.81 -20.67
CA THR A 115 3.74 18.52 -21.49
C THR A 115 3.18 19.86 -21.95
N GLY A 116 3.88 20.95 -21.66
CA GLY A 116 3.46 22.30 -22.02
C GLY A 116 2.33 22.89 -21.16
N HIS A 117 1.94 22.21 -20.08
CA HIS A 117 0.90 22.70 -19.17
C HIS A 117 1.49 23.67 -18.13
N ASP A 118 0.61 24.49 -17.55
CA ASP A 118 0.95 25.29 -16.38
C ASP A 118 0.81 24.45 -15.11
N PHE A 119 1.94 24.09 -14.51
CA PHE A 119 1.98 23.33 -13.27
C PHE A 119 3.04 23.85 -12.30
N ASN A 120 2.91 23.46 -11.03
CA ASN A 120 3.96 23.59 -10.05
C ASN A 120 4.17 22.29 -9.27
N MET A 121 5.36 22.16 -8.70
CA MET A 121 5.70 21.15 -7.70
C MET A 121 5.73 21.84 -6.34
N PHE A 122 5.09 21.23 -5.34
CA PHE A 122 5.03 21.79 -3.99
C PHE A 122 5.21 20.71 -2.92
N ARG A 123 5.71 21.13 -1.76
CA ARG A 123 5.75 20.29 -0.56
C ARG A 123 4.50 20.54 0.27
N SER A 124 3.64 19.54 0.40
CA SER A 124 2.42 19.62 1.20
C SER A 124 2.78 19.80 2.67
N GLN A 125 2.28 20.86 3.31
CA GLN A 125 2.50 21.10 4.75
C GLN A 125 1.45 20.37 5.61
N ALA A 126 0.35 19.94 5.00
CA ALA A 126 -0.73 19.18 5.62
C ALA A 126 -0.91 17.82 4.90
N GLY A 127 -1.88 17.03 5.36
CA GLY A 127 -2.30 15.83 4.64
C GLY A 127 -2.98 16.15 3.31
N GLY A 128 -3.07 15.16 2.43
CA GLY A 128 -3.73 15.28 1.12
C GLY A 128 -3.86 13.92 0.43
N ALA A 129 -4.47 13.92 -0.74
CA ALA A 129 -4.66 12.73 -1.56
C ALA A 129 -4.50 13.04 -3.06
N CYS A 130 -4.10 12.03 -3.84
CA CYS A 130 -3.97 12.18 -5.29
C CYS A 130 -5.34 12.19 -5.98
N ASP A 131 -5.59 13.21 -6.78
CA ASP A 131 -6.86 13.42 -7.50
C ASP A 131 -6.91 12.79 -8.90
N CYS A 132 -5.89 12.00 -9.28
CA CYS A 132 -5.82 11.42 -10.60
C CYS A 132 -7.00 10.45 -10.82
N GLY A 133 -7.75 10.65 -11.91
CA GLY A 133 -8.93 9.86 -12.25
C GLY A 133 -10.26 10.42 -11.72
N ASP A 134 -10.23 11.43 -10.84
CA ASP A 134 -11.44 12.05 -10.32
C ASP A 134 -11.94 13.17 -11.26
N ILE A 135 -13.00 12.84 -12.01
CA ILE A 135 -13.63 13.72 -12.99
C ILE A 135 -14.28 14.98 -12.37
N SER A 136 -14.50 14.99 -11.06
CA SER A 136 -15.11 16.13 -10.37
C SER A 136 -14.10 17.26 -10.09
N VAL A 137 -12.80 16.94 -10.08
CA VAL A 137 -11.74 17.90 -9.71
C VAL A 137 -10.66 18.07 -10.79
N MET A 138 -10.62 17.20 -11.80
CA MET A 138 -9.60 17.21 -12.86
C MET A 138 -10.15 16.74 -14.21
N GLN A 139 -9.68 17.37 -15.29
CA GLN A 139 -9.98 17.02 -16.68
C GLN A 139 -9.32 15.69 -17.08
N ALA A 140 -10.03 14.89 -17.88
CA ALA A 140 -9.60 13.55 -18.28
C ALA A 140 -8.27 13.53 -19.06
N ASP A 141 -7.95 14.60 -19.81
CA ASP A 141 -6.71 14.70 -20.59
C ASP A 141 -5.44 14.69 -19.73
N GLY A 142 -5.55 15.03 -18.45
CA GLY A 142 -4.42 14.96 -17.52
C GLY A 142 -4.33 13.65 -16.73
N PHE A 143 -5.30 12.73 -16.88
CA PHE A 143 -5.23 11.46 -16.17
C PHE A 143 -4.02 10.63 -16.63
N CYS A 144 -3.43 9.88 -15.71
CA CYS A 144 -2.41 8.91 -16.07
C CYS A 144 -3.04 7.67 -16.70
N ASN A 145 -2.23 6.86 -17.37
CA ASN A 145 -2.68 5.62 -18.00
C ASN A 145 -3.24 4.55 -17.03
N ARG A 146 -3.13 4.75 -15.71
CA ARG A 146 -3.65 3.82 -14.68
C ARG A 146 -5.00 4.22 -14.11
N HIS A 147 -5.42 5.47 -14.22
CA HIS A 147 -6.63 5.97 -13.56
C HIS A 147 -7.53 6.70 -14.57
N GLY A 148 -8.83 6.66 -14.34
CA GLY A 148 -9.85 7.26 -15.19
C GLY A 148 -11.00 6.31 -15.52
N PRO A 149 -12.16 6.85 -15.93
CA PRO A 149 -13.39 6.09 -16.17
C PRO A 149 -13.31 5.12 -17.36
N GLY A 150 -12.34 5.29 -18.25
CA GLY A 150 -12.14 4.42 -19.42
C GLY A 150 -11.38 3.12 -19.12
N ARG A 151 -10.93 2.91 -17.87
CA ARG A 151 -10.19 1.70 -17.53
C ARG A 151 -11.16 0.53 -17.34
N THR A 152 -11.00 -0.47 -18.19
CA THR A 152 -11.74 -1.73 -18.06
C THR A 152 -11.14 -2.54 -16.91
N ASP A 153 -12.00 -2.99 -16.01
CA ASP A 153 -11.64 -3.85 -14.91
C ASP A 153 -10.94 -5.10 -15.45
N SER A 154 -9.66 -5.26 -15.11
CA SER A 154 -9.02 -6.57 -15.25
C SER A 154 -9.68 -7.48 -14.21
N SER A 155 -10.59 -8.35 -14.62
CA SER A 155 -11.47 -9.14 -13.75
C SER A 155 -10.76 -10.20 -12.89
N VAL A 156 -9.44 -10.13 -12.75
CA VAL A 156 -8.64 -11.09 -11.99
C VAL A 156 -8.35 -10.47 -10.63
N GLY A 157 -9.08 -10.94 -9.61
CA GLY A 157 -8.82 -10.57 -8.22
C GLY A 157 -7.41 -10.98 -7.78
N ALA A 158 -6.87 -10.28 -6.78
CA ALA A 158 -5.60 -10.66 -6.17
C ALA A 158 -5.68 -12.10 -5.60
N PRO A 159 -4.62 -12.91 -5.74
CA PRO A 159 -4.56 -14.23 -5.11
C PRO A 159 -4.79 -14.14 -3.60
N GLN A 160 -5.55 -15.06 -3.02
CA GLN A 160 -5.92 -15.01 -1.60
C GLN A 160 -4.67 -15.02 -0.70
N GLU A 161 -3.67 -15.83 -1.05
CA GLU A 161 -2.39 -15.92 -0.34
C GLU A 161 -1.58 -14.63 -0.35
N LEU A 162 -1.85 -13.71 -1.30
CA LEU A 162 -1.19 -12.40 -1.34
C LEU A 162 -1.72 -11.47 -0.23
N LEU A 163 -2.99 -11.61 0.14
CA LEU A 163 -3.68 -10.74 1.08
C LEU A 163 -3.87 -11.36 2.48
N ALA A 164 -3.91 -12.70 2.57
CA ALA A 164 -4.27 -13.43 3.79
C ALA A 164 -3.45 -13.02 5.03
N VAL A 165 -2.15 -12.80 4.89
CA VAL A 165 -1.31 -12.37 6.01
C VAL A 165 -1.65 -10.93 6.44
N ALA A 166 -1.84 -10.03 5.48
CA ALA A 166 -2.21 -8.64 5.77
C ALA A 166 -3.60 -8.57 6.44
N GLU A 167 -4.56 -9.36 5.98
CA GLU A 167 -5.91 -9.47 6.58
C GLU A 167 -5.85 -9.96 8.03
N ALA A 168 -4.98 -10.92 8.35
CA ALA A 168 -4.79 -11.38 9.73
C ALA A 168 -4.09 -10.34 10.63
N MET A 169 -3.22 -9.50 10.05
CA MET A 169 -2.47 -8.46 10.76
C MET A 169 -3.32 -7.23 11.10
N MET A 170 -4.17 -6.78 10.17
CA MET A 170 -4.91 -5.52 10.27
C MET A 170 -5.70 -5.36 11.59
N PRO A 171 -6.49 -6.34 12.06
CA PRO A 171 -7.24 -6.20 13.31
C PRO A 171 -6.38 -6.01 14.56
N LYS A 172 -5.11 -6.44 14.52
CA LYS A 172 -4.17 -6.31 15.64
C LYS A 172 -3.49 -4.95 15.63
N LEU A 173 -3.14 -4.44 14.44
CA LEU A 173 -2.59 -3.09 14.28
C LEU A 173 -3.55 -1.98 14.75
N LEU A 174 -4.86 -2.20 14.62
CA LEU A 174 -5.89 -1.25 15.08
C LEU A 174 -6.12 -1.26 16.60
N ARG A 175 -5.52 -2.22 17.32
CA ARG A 175 -5.67 -2.37 18.78
C ARG A 175 -4.43 -1.92 19.57
N CYS A 176 -3.34 -1.62 18.86
CA CYS A 176 -2.09 -1.16 19.42
C CYS A 176 -2.03 0.37 19.47
#